data_AF-A0A9E0HBN3-F1
#
_entry.id   AF-A0A9E0HBN3-F1
#
_cell.length_a   1.000
_cell.length_b   1.000
_cell.length_c   1.000
_cell.angle_alpha   90.00
_cell.angle_beta   90.00
_cell.angle_gamma   90.00
#
_symmetry.space_group_name_H-M   'P 1'
#
loop_
_entity.id
_entity.type
_entity.pdbx_description
1 polymer ?
#
loop_
_entity_poly.entity_id
_entity_poly.type
_entity_poly.pdbx_seq_one_letter_code
_entity_poly.pdbx_strand_id
1 'polypeptide(L)'
;MVLQGPEDQRIRIPIVHTPTVCAGAATAYLLRRICFRAGAYAPGIQEYVFFELSNYGVAGDSIDAVQRWFGSRLSDLQELGYRLNARRVGEPTPTVLDWVKEGRGFRGAILPTNYLKIHPEETSSIDHAVAIAVDRLDGGTDDELIMVDPWPGPATPEKERLKPPPILEAAHRDNKFHALIFYWAGWS
;
A
#
# COMPACT_ATOMS: atom_id res chain seq x y z
N MET A 1 -39.88 5.20 3.47
CA MET A 1 -39.17 4.83 2.22
C MET A 1 -37.76 5.35 2.36
N VAL A 2 -36.84 4.49 2.80
CA VAL A 2 -35.44 4.89 3.02
C VAL A 2 -34.78 4.90 1.65
N LEU A 3 -34.42 6.10 1.16
CA LEU A 3 -33.53 6.25 0.02
C LEU A 3 -32.16 5.71 0.47
N GLN A 4 -31.76 4.54 -0.03
CA GLN A 4 -30.40 4.04 0.10
C GLN A 4 -29.46 5.10 -0.49
N GLY A 5 -28.55 5.62 0.35
CA GLY A 5 -27.46 6.47 -0.11
C GLY A 5 -26.43 5.64 -0.91
N PRO A 6 -25.45 6.29 -1.56
CA PRO A 6 -24.40 5.64 -2.36
C PRO A 6 -23.48 4.67 -1.58
N GLU A 7 -23.79 4.40 -0.31
CA GLU A 7 -23.09 3.49 0.61
C GLU A 7 -23.12 2.01 0.17
N ASP A 8 -23.94 1.64 -0.83
CA ASP A 8 -24.17 0.24 -1.25
C ASP A 8 -23.25 -0.27 -2.38
N GLN A 9 -22.27 0.51 -2.81
CA GLN A 9 -21.10 -0.03 -3.51
C GLN A 9 -19.88 0.12 -2.61
N ARG A 10 -19.64 -0.88 -1.75
CA ARG A 10 -18.33 -1.05 -1.10
C ARG A 10 -17.31 -1.35 -2.19
N ILE A 11 -16.76 -0.32 -2.84
CA ILE A 11 -15.68 -0.46 -3.80
C ILE A 11 -14.50 -1.07 -3.04
N ARG A 12 -14.26 -2.36 -3.27
CA ARG A 12 -13.07 -3.05 -2.76
C ARG A 12 -11.90 -2.70 -3.67
N ILE A 13 -10.91 -2.01 -3.12
CA ILE A 13 -9.65 -1.76 -3.82
C ILE A 13 -8.93 -3.09 -4.02
N PRO A 14 -8.67 -3.51 -5.27
CA PRO A 14 -8.08 -4.81 -5.54
C PRO A 14 -6.63 -4.86 -5.08
N ILE A 15 -6.20 -6.04 -4.62
CA ILE A 15 -4.82 -6.36 -4.29
C ILE A 15 -4.32 -7.29 -5.39
N VAL A 16 -3.25 -6.88 -6.07
CA VAL A 16 -2.60 -7.72 -7.08
C VAL A 16 -1.61 -8.62 -6.36
N HIS A 17 -1.79 -9.92 -6.46
CA HIS A 17 -0.88 -10.87 -5.82
C HIS A 17 0.28 -11.21 -6.76
N THR A 18 1.49 -11.25 -6.22
CA THR A 18 2.70 -11.46 -7.00
C THR A 18 3.85 -12.00 -6.15
N PRO A 19 4.65 -12.94 -6.68
CA PRO A 19 5.84 -13.41 -5.98
C PRO A 19 7.10 -12.56 -6.26
N THR A 20 7.07 -11.66 -7.25
CA THR A 20 8.27 -10.99 -7.76
C THR A 20 8.22 -9.46 -7.73
N VAL A 21 7.02 -8.86 -7.65
CA VAL A 21 6.86 -7.40 -7.63
C VAL A 21 6.06 -6.92 -6.43
N CYS A 22 6.39 -7.46 -5.25
CA CYS A 22 5.68 -7.17 -4.00
C CYS A 22 5.66 -5.65 -3.70
N ALA A 23 6.79 -4.96 -3.87
CA ALA A 23 6.86 -3.52 -3.64
C ALA A 23 5.93 -2.74 -4.58
N GLY A 24 5.90 -3.10 -5.86
CA GLY A 24 5.02 -2.49 -6.84
C GLY A 24 3.54 -2.78 -6.59
N ALA A 25 3.18 -4.05 -6.33
CA ALA A 25 1.81 -4.44 -6.03
C ALA A 25 1.25 -3.77 -4.76
N ALA A 26 2.04 -3.78 -3.68
CA ALA A 26 1.71 -3.08 -2.44
C ALA A 26 1.55 -1.57 -2.69
N THR A 27 2.44 -0.96 -3.49
CA THR A 27 2.34 0.46 -3.83
C THR A 27 1.10 0.77 -4.64
N ALA A 28 0.80 -0.03 -5.66
CA ALA A 28 -0.37 0.15 -6.50
C ALA A 28 -1.66 0.11 -5.65
N TYR A 29 -1.77 -0.82 -4.70
CA TYR A 29 -2.86 -0.83 -3.71
C TYR A 29 -2.92 0.47 -2.90
N LEU A 30 -1.79 0.94 -2.34
CA LEU A 30 -1.75 2.18 -1.54
C LEU A 30 -2.20 3.41 -2.33
N LEU A 31 -1.69 3.58 -3.55
CA LEU A 31 -2.03 4.75 -4.38
C LEU A 31 -3.51 4.77 -4.70
N ARG A 32 -4.09 3.62 -5.10
CA ARG A 32 -5.53 3.48 -5.29
C ARG A 32 -6.29 3.83 -4.02
N ARG A 33 -5.84 3.36 -2.85
CA ARG A 33 -6.51 3.58 -1.57
C ARG A 33 -6.48 5.05 -1.13
N ILE A 34 -5.36 5.74 -1.32
CA ILE A 34 -5.23 7.17 -1.04
C ILE A 34 -6.10 7.97 -2.01
N CYS A 35 -6.07 7.67 -3.30
CA CYS A 35 -6.94 8.30 -4.29
C CYS A 35 -8.42 8.08 -4.00
N PHE A 36 -8.79 6.88 -3.55
CA PHE A 36 -10.17 6.55 -3.17
C PHE A 36 -10.61 7.39 -1.99
N ARG A 37 -9.76 7.51 -0.98
CA ARG A 37 -10.04 8.38 0.17
C ARG A 37 -10.18 9.85 -0.23
N ALA A 38 -9.41 10.30 -1.22
CA ALA A 38 -9.47 11.66 -1.76
C ALA A 38 -10.65 11.90 -2.72
N GLY A 39 -11.47 10.87 -3.03
CA GLY A 39 -12.53 10.97 -4.04
C GLY A 39 -12.03 11.13 -5.47
N ALA A 40 -10.75 10.83 -5.71
CA ALA A 40 -10.07 10.95 -7.00
C ALA A 40 -9.88 9.61 -7.71
N TYR A 41 -10.26 8.49 -7.08
CA TYR A 41 -10.16 7.16 -7.67
C TYR A 41 -11.37 6.85 -8.55
N ALA A 42 -11.12 6.65 -9.84
CA ALA A 42 -12.09 6.11 -10.77
C ALA A 42 -11.57 4.76 -11.33
N PRO A 43 -12.21 3.62 -11.03
CA PRO A 43 -11.87 2.33 -11.64
C PRO A 43 -11.90 2.44 -13.17
N GLY A 44 -10.84 2.01 -13.87
CA GLY A 44 -10.76 2.08 -15.34
C GLY A 44 -9.45 2.67 -15.86
N ILE A 45 -9.51 3.75 -16.66
CA ILE A 45 -8.37 4.32 -17.42
C ILE A 45 -7.12 4.56 -16.54
N GLN A 46 -7.34 4.96 -15.30
CA GLN A 46 -6.29 5.26 -14.33
C GLN A 46 -5.57 4.01 -13.79
N GLU A 47 -6.18 2.82 -13.92
CA GLU A 47 -5.60 1.55 -13.50
C GLU A 47 -4.36 1.19 -14.30
N TYR A 48 -4.26 1.58 -15.57
CA TYR A 48 -3.09 1.25 -16.39
C TYR A 48 -1.80 1.79 -15.78
N VAL A 49 -1.84 3.00 -15.23
CA VAL A 49 -0.67 3.64 -14.60
C VAL A 49 -0.23 2.83 -13.37
N PHE A 50 -1.15 2.48 -12.47
CA PHE A 50 -0.80 1.70 -11.28
C PHE A 50 -0.57 0.21 -11.58
N PHE A 51 -1.09 -0.30 -12.69
CA PHE A 51 -0.83 -1.65 -13.16
C PHE A 51 0.63 -1.82 -13.60
N GLU A 52 1.29 -0.75 -14.07
CA GLU A 52 2.72 -0.78 -14.39
C GLU A 52 3.56 -1.27 -13.20
N LEU A 53 3.25 -0.78 -12.00
CA LEU A 53 3.92 -1.18 -10.77
C LEU A 53 3.74 -2.67 -10.44
N SER A 54 2.54 -3.21 -10.66
CA SER A 54 2.20 -4.58 -10.29
C SER A 54 2.53 -5.63 -11.36
N ASN A 55 2.94 -5.21 -12.56
CA ASN A 55 3.12 -6.10 -13.70
C ASN A 55 4.50 -5.99 -14.38
N TYR A 56 5.24 -4.90 -14.18
CA TYR A 56 6.58 -4.74 -14.74
C TYR A 56 7.64 -4.87 -13.65
N GLY A 57 8.44 -5.95 -13.72
CA GLY A 57 9.54 -6.25 -12.79
C GLY A 57 10.41 -5.05 -12.47
N VAL A 58 10.82 -4.31 -13.50
CA VAL A 58 11.72 -3.14 -13.37
C VAL A 58 11.14 -2.00 -12.55
N ALA A 59 9.80 -1.86 -12.48
CA ALA A 59 9.13 -0.78 -11.76
C ALA A 59 8.72 -1.18 -10.33
N GLY A 60 8.54 -2.48 -10.09
CA GLY A 60 7.94 -3.01 -8.86
C GLY A 60 8.80 -3.99 -8.04
N ASP A 61 10.03 -4.28 -8.47
CA ASP A 61 10.92 -5.24 -7.81
C ASP A 61 11.35 -4.82 -6.39
N SER A 62 11.45 -3.51 -6.16
CA SER A 62 12.06 -2.94 -4.96
C SER A 62 11.49 -1.57 -4.67
N ILE A 63 11.66 -1.09 -3.42
CA ILE A 63 11.24 0.27 -3.05
C ILE A 63 12.01 1.35 -3.83
N ASP A 64 13.23 1.05 -4.30
CA ASP A 64 14.05 1.95 -5.11
C ASP A 64 13.51 2.07 -6.54
N ALA A 65 13.08 0.95 -7.13
CA ALA A 65 12.38 0.95 -8.41
C ALA A 65 11.06 1.72 -8.34
N VAL A 66 10.26 1.47 -7.29
CA VAL A 66 9.01 2.20 -7.07
C VAL A 66 9.25 3.71 -6.95
N GLN A 67 10.25 4.12 -6.16
CA GLN A 67 10.58 5.54 -6.00
C GLN A 67 10.98 6.20 -7.33
N ARG A 68 11.80 5.52 -8.13
CA ARG A 68 12.21 5.99 -9.47
C ARG A 68 11.02 6.09 -10.41
N TRP A 69 10.18 5.05 -10.46
CA TRP A 69 8.94 5.04 -11.25
C TRP A 69 8.04 6.22 -10.85
N PHE A 70 7.78 6.39 -9.55
CA PHE A 70 6.91 7.47 -9.06
C PHE A 70 7.46 8.85 -9.44
N GLY A 71 8.77 9.08 -9.29
CA GLY A 71 9.42 10.31 -9.72
C GLY A 71 9.25 10.59 -11.21
N SER A 72 9.34 9.57 -12.05
CA SER A 72 9.15 9.71 -13.51
C SER A 72 7.71 9.97 -13.92
N ARG A 73 6.72 9.54 -13.11
CA ARG A 73 5.28 9.67 -13.38
C ARG A 73 4.62 10.86 -12.68
N LEU A 74 5.35 11.61 -11.85
CA LEU A 74 4.74 12.65 -11.01
C LEU A 74 4.04 13.73 -11.84
N SER A 75 4.63 14.16 -12.96
CA SER A 75 4.01 15.16 -13.84
C SER A 75 2.71 14.63 -14.46
N ASP A 76 2.75 13.43 -15.06
CA ASP A 76 1.58 12.78 -15.64
C ASP A 76 0.45 12.62 -14.61
N LEU A 77 0.79 12.20 -13.38
CA LEU A 77 -0.17 12.05 -12.29
C LEU A 77 -0.81 13.40 -11.91
N GLN A 78 -0.02 14.48 -11.87
CA GLN A 78 -0.53 15.83 -11.58
C GLN A 78 -1.43 16.37 -12.69
N GLU A 79 -1.09 16.12 -13.96
CA GLU A 79 -1.93 16.46 -15.11
C GLU A 79 -3.27 15.72 -15.09
N LEU A 80 -3.27 14.48 -14.60
CA LEU A 80 -4.48 13.69 -14.35
C LEU A 80 -5.26 14.12 -13.09
N GLY A 81 -4.79 15.15 -12.38
CA GLY A 81 -5.45 15.73 -11.21
C GLY A 81 -5.08 15.06 -9.88
N TYR A 82 -4.12 14.14 -9.86
CA TYR A 82 -3.66 13.50 -8.63
C TYR A 82 -2.67 14.38 -7.88
N ARG A 83 -2.96 14.60 -6.60
CA ARG A 83 -2.07 15.33 -5.69
C ARG A 83 -1.21 14.39 -4.85
N LEU A 84 -0.79 13.27 -5.45
CA LEU A 84 0.04 12.29 -4.77
C LEU A 84 1.46 12.80 -4.62
N ASN A 85 2.06 12.51 -3.47
CA ASN A 85 3.47 12.73 -3.20
C ASN A 85 4.07 11.48 -2.56
N ALA A 86 5.37 11.32 -2.71
CA ALA A 86 6.13 10.26 -2.08
C ALA A 86 7.43 10.82 -1.52
N ARG A 87 7.88 10.28 -0.39
CA ARG A 87 9.23 10.54 0.13
C ARG A 87 9.81 9.29 0.78
N ARG A 88 11.12 9.11 0.63
CA ARG A 88 11.86 8.08 1.37
C ARG A 88 12.17 8.57 2.78
N VAL A 89 12.05 7.69 3.75
CA VAL A 89 12.35 7.96 5.16
C VAL A 89 13.17 6.82 5.75
N GLY A 90 13.83 7.10 6.87
CA GLY A 90 14.58 6.14 7.69
C GLY A 90 14.13 6.25 9.14
N GLU A 91 12.89 5.86 9.42
CA GLU A 91 12.20 6.13 10.70
C GLU A 91 11.76 4.82 11.36
N PRO A 92 11.81 4.71 12.70
CA PRO A 92 11.33 3.52 13.40
C PRO A 92 9.91 3.15 12.98
N THR A 93 9.61 1.84 12.94
CA THR A 93 8.30 1.34 12.52
C THR A 93 7.14 2.03 13.26
N PRO A 94 7.15 2.18 14.60
CA PRO A 94 6.06 2.87 15.30
C PRO A 94 5.81 4.29 14.80
N THR A 95 6.87 5.07 14.54
CA THR A 95 6.77 6.43 13.99
C THR A 95 6.09 6.45 12.62
N VAL A 96 6.41 5.49 11.76
CA VAL A 96 5.76 5.36 10.45
C VAL A 96 4.29 4.96 10.61
N LEU A 97 3.99 4.00 11.48
CA LEU A 97 2.63 3.54 11.74
C LEU A 97 1.74 4.67 12.29
N ASP A 98 2.24 5.44 13.26
CA ASP A 98 1.53 6.58 13.84
C ASP A 98 1.28 7.66 12.78
N TRP A 99 2.30 8.00 11.98
CA TRP A 99 2.16 8.97 10.90
C TRP A 99 1.10 8.56 9.86
N VAL A 100 1.04 7.26 9.50
CA VAL A 100 0.02 6.71 8.60
C VAL A 100 -1.36 6.79 9.24
N LYS A 101 -1.47 6.39 10.51
CA LYS A 101 -2.72 6.39 11.29
C LYS A 101 -3.32 7.80 11.37
N GLU A 102 -2.52 8.80 11.70
CA GLU A 102 -2.91 10.21 11.73
C GLU A 102 -3.41 10.73 10.38
N GLY A 103 -2.94 10.13 9.28
CA GLY A 103 -3.39 10.47 7.93
C GLY A 103 -4.81 10.03 7.60
N ARG A 104 -5.48 9.22 8.44
CA ARG A 104 -6.89 8.81 8.28
C ARG A 104 -7.26 8.40 6.85
N GLY A 105 -6.36 7.65 6.20
CA GLY A 105 -6.51 7.12 4.84
C GLY A 105 -5.93 7.98 3.71
N PHE A 106 -5.42 9.18 4.01
CA PHE A 106 -4.72 10.05 3.05
C PHE A 106 -3.20 9.86 3.05
N ARG A 107 -2.69 8.98 3.92
CA ARG A 107 -1.29 8.62 4.06
C ARG A 107 -1.15 7.09 4.00
N GLY A 108 -0.01 6.62 3.53
CA GLY A 108 0.35 5.21 3.50
C GLY A 108 1.85 5.03 3.45
N ALA A 109 2.33 3.82 3.72
CA ALA A 109 3.76 3.51 3.71
C ALA A 109 4.02 2.14 3.09
N ILE A 110 5.09 2.03 2.32
CA ILE A 110 5.68 0.76 1.91
C ILE A 110 6.87 0.48 2.81
N LEU A 111 6.83 -0.69 3.43
CA LEU A 111 7.91 -1.19 4.26
C LEU A 111 8.58 -2.35 3.52
N PRO A 112 9.86 -2.26 3.15
CA PRO A 112 10.66 -3.43 2.81
C PRO A 112 10.77 -4.31 4.05
N THR A 113 10.62 -5.61 3.85
CA THR A 113 10.61 -6.61 4.90
C THR A 113 11.46 -7.80 4.49
N ASN A 114 11.74 -8.67 5.44
CA ASN A 114 12.26 -9.99 5.17
C ASN A 114 11.09 -10.96 5.00
N TYR A 115 10.95 -11.53 3.81
CA TYR A 115 9.91 -12.50 3.47
C TYR A 115 9.75 -13.62 4.50
N LEU A 116 10.85 -14.28 4.91
CA LEU A 116 10.82 -15.40 5.85
C LEU A 116 10.38 -15.00 7.26
N LYS A 117 10.48 -13.71 7.62
CA LYS A 117 9.97 -13.21 8.91
C LYS A 117 8.45 -13.02 8.88
N ILE A 118 7.90 -12.65 7.72
CA ILE A 118 6.46 -12.46 7.55
C ILE A 118 5.77 -13.81 7.27
N HIS A 119 6.44 -14.70 6.55
CA HIS A 119 5.98 -16.04 6.19
C HIS A 119 6.97 -17.12 6.67
N PRO A 120 7.03 -17.43 7.97
CA PRO A 120 7.97 -18.40 8.53
C PRO A 120 7.74 -19.84 8.07
N GLU A 121 6.55 -20.16 7.56
CA GLU A 121 6.19 -21.46 7.00
C GLU A 121 6.75 -21.71 5.59
N GLU A 122 7.26 -20.67 4.94
CA GLU A 122 7.79 -20.71 3.58
C GLU A 122 9.32 -20.92 3.60
N THR A 123 9.88 -21.42 2.49
CA THR A 123 11.29 -21.85 2.44
C THR A 123 12.19 -20.96 1.61
N SER A 124 11.62 -20.04 0.82
CA SER A 124 12.39 -19.16 -0.07
C SER A 124 12.79 -17.87 0.65
N SER A 125 14.02 -17.40 0.46
CA SER A 125 14.42 -16.06 0.89
C SER A 125 14.40 -15.15 -0.33
N ILE A 126 13.37 -14.30 -0.41
CA ILE A 126 13.22 -13.29 -1.46
C ILE A 126 13.07 -11.91 -0.82
N ASP A 127 13.44 -10.88 -1.57
CA ASP A 127 13.12 -9.51 -1.18
C ASP A 127 11.60 -9.31 -1.19
N HIS A 128 11.09 -8.65 -0.16
CA HIS A 128 9.66 -8.52 0.05
C HIS A 128 9.30 -7.14 0.60
N ALA A 129 8.06 -6.74 0.37
CA ALA A 129 7.56 -5.46 0.84
C ALA A 129 6.05 -5.52 1.07
N VAL A 130 5.61 -4.87 2.13
CA VAL A 130 4.19 -4.77 2.52
C VAL A 130 3.74 -3.31 2.50
N ALA A 131 2.43 -3.13 2.32
CA ALA A 131 1.77 -1.83 2.40
C ALA A 131 1.15 -1.63 3.78
N ILE A 132 1.30 -0.43 4.34
CA ILE A 132 0.61 0.02 5.55
C ILE A 132 -0.35 1.14 5.16
N ALA A 133 -1.62 0.97 5.52
CA ALA A 133 -2.69 1.90 5.21
C ALA A 133 -3.65 2.02 6.39
N VAL A 134 -4.57 2.97 6.31
CA VAL A 134 -5.76 3.00 7.15
C VAL A 134 -6.96 2.56 6.32
N ASP A 135 -7.65 1.52 6.76
CA ASP A 135 -8.86 1.01 6.13
C ASP A 135 -9.85 0.43 7.13
N ARG A 136 -11.08 0.22 6.70
CA ARG A 136 -12.04 -0.55 7.49
C ARG A 136 -11.81 -2.03 7.21
N LEU A 137 -11.57 -2.81 8.27
CA LEU A 137 -11.64 -4.26 8.15
C LEU A 137 -13.08 -4.67 7.85
N ASP A 138 -13.25 -5.77 7.13
CA ASP A 138 -14.58 -6.27 6.75
C ASP A 138 -15.48 -6.44 7.98
N GLY A 139 -16.59 -5.70 8.02
CA GLY A 139 -17.54 -5.70 9.13
C GLY A 139 -17.25 -4.68 10.25
N GLY A 140 -16.14 -3.96 10.19
CA GLY A 140 -15.81 -2.87 11.12
C GLY A 140 -16.46 -1.53 10.72
N THR A 141 -16.81 -0.73 11.73
CA THR A 141 -17.28 0.66 11.53
C THR A 141 -16.14 1.67 11.53
N ASP A 142 -15.02 1.31 12.13
CA ASP A 142 -13.93 2.22 12.44
C ASP A 142 -12.75 2.03 11.48
N ASP A 143 -12.12 3.14 11.13
CA ASP A 143 -10.90 3.17 10.33
C ASP A 143 -9.74 2.62 11.19
N GLU A 144 -9.18 1.47 10.79
CA GLU A 144 -8.09 0.80 11.50
C GLU A 144 -6.80 0.83 10.69
N LEU A 145 -5.67 0.73 11.37
CA LEU A 145 -4.38 0.54 10.72
C LEU A 145 -4.28 -0.90 10.21
N ILE A 146 -4.00 -1.06 8.93
CA ILE A 146 -3.89 -2.34 8.25
C ILE A 146 -2.53 -2.49 7.56
N MET A 147 -2.12 -3.75 7.45
CA MET A 147 -1.03 -4.25 6.62
C MET A 147 -1.64 -5.03 5.47
N VAL A 148 -1.15 -4.76 4.26
CA VAL A 148 -1.48 -5.50 3.04
C VAL A 148 -0.23 -6.16 2.51
N ASP A 149 -0.35 -7.46 2.32
CA ASP A 149 0.71 -8.33 1.85
C ASP A 149 0.30 -8.88 0.47
N PRO A 150 1.01 -8.50 -0.61
CA PRO A 150 0.68 -8.96 -1.96
C PRO A 150 1.20 -10.38 -2.25
N TRP A 151 1.75 -11.11 -1.27
CA TRP A 151 2.24 -12.46 -1.49
C TRP A 151 1.10 -13.44 -1.88
N PRO A 152 1.24 -14.24 -2.95
CA PRO A 152 0.23 -15.19 -3.42
C PRO A 152 0.17 -16.49 -2.60
N GLY A 153 0.50 -16.47 -1.30
CA GLY A 153 0.46 -17.64 -0.42
C GLY A 153 -0.95 -18.25 -0.32
N PRO A 154 -1.21 -19.19 0.61
CA PRO A 154 -2.55 -19.73 0.83
C PRO A 154 -3.46 -18.69 1.52
N ALA A 155 -3.69 -17.57 0.84
CA ALA A 155 -4.52 -16.47 1.26
C ALA A 155 -5.97 -16.86 1.02
N THR A 156 -6.71 -17.06 2.11
CA THR A 156 -8.14 -16.77 2.07
C THR A 156 -8.30 -15.25 1.97
N PRO A 157 -9.35 -14.72 1.30
CA PRO A 157 -9.59 -13.27 1.20
C PRO A 157 -9.61 -12.54 2.56
N GLU A 158 -9.89 -13.27 3.63
CA GLU A 158 -9.87 -12.82 5.04
C GLU A 158 -8.47 -12.45 5.55
N LYS A 159 -7.39 -12.82 4.83
CA LYS A 159 -5.99 -12.55 5.19
C LYS A 159 -5.33 -11.45 4.35
N GLU A 160 -6.02 -10.86 3.39
CA GLU A 160 -5.43 -9.84 2.50
C GLU A 160 -5.18 -8.49 3.20
N ARG A 161 -5.97 -8.18 4.24
CA ARG A 161 -5.86 -6.97 5.06
C ARG A 161 -5.82 -7.38 6.52
N LEU A 162 -4.64 -7.28 7.14
CA LEU A 162 -4.40 -7.72 8.51
C LEU A 162 -4.02 -6.54 9.39
N LYS A 163 -4.19 -6.66 10.70
CA LYS A 163 -3.52 -5.71 11.62
C LYS A 163 -2.01 -5.89 11.50
N PRO A 164 -1.20 -4.82 11.48
CA PRO A 164 0.25 -4.94 11.45
C PRO A 164 0.75 -5.84 12.59
N PRO A 165 1.40 -6.98 12.29
CA PRO A 165 1.83 -7.91 13.31
C PRO A 165 3.09 -7.39 14.03
N PRO A 166 3.34 -7.78 15.29
CA PRO A 166 4.54 -7.34 16.02
C PRO A 166 5.87 -7.66 15.31
N ILE A 167 5.90 -8.76 14.54
CA ILE A 167 7.09 -9.18 13.80
C ILE A 167 7.51 -8.20 12.70
N LEU A 168 6.58 -7.34 12.23
CA LEU A 168 6.83 -6.34 11.21
C LEU A 168 7.95 -5.37 11.61
N GLU A 169 8.03 -4.99 12.88
CA GLU A 169 9.09 -4.10 13.35
C GLU A 169 10.46 -4.75 13.22
N ALA A 170 10.58 -6.03 13.62
CA ALA A 170 11.82 -6.77 13.48
C ALA A 170 12.19 -6.99 12.00
N ALA A 171 11.22 -7.10 11.09
CA ALA A 171 11.47 -7.23 9.66
C ALA A 171 11.89 -5.91 9.00
N HIS A 172 11.26 -4.79 9.39
CA HIS A 172 11.61 -3.45 8.92
C HIS A 172 12.97 -2.99 9.46
N ARG A 173 13.32 -3.34 10.70
CA ARG A 173 14.63 -3.06 11.30
C ARG A 173 15.79 -3.71 10.55
N ASP A 174 15.61 -4.94 10.09
CA ASP A 174 16.63 -5.64 9.26
C ASP A 174 16.91 -4.87 7.96
N ASN A 175 15.91 -4.14 7.46
CA ASN A 175 16.00 -3.23 6.32
C ASN A 175 16.40 -1.80 6.72
N LYS A 176 17.05 -1.63 7.88
CA LYS A 176 17.56 -0.36 8.41
C LYS A 176 16.48 0.73 8.55
N PHE A 177 15.23 0.32 8.78
CA PHE A 177 14.08 1.22 8.90
C PHE A 177 13.81 2.08 7.65
N HIS A 178 14.28 1.65 6.48
CA HIS A 178 13.93 2.34 5.24
C HIS A 178 12.47 2.12 4.91
N ALA A 179 11.75 3.21 4.64
CA ALA A 179 10.38 3.16 4.13
C ALA A 179 10.19 4.16 2.99
N LEU A 180 9.21 3.87 2.13
CA LEU A 180 8.70 4.83 1.15
C LEU A 180 7.28 5.21 1.58
N ILE A 181 7.08 6.47 1.96
CA ILE A 181 5.78 6.95 2.39
C ILE A 181 5.10 7.75 1.29
N PHE A 182 3.78 7.64 1.23
CA PHE A 182 2.91 8.26 0.23
C PHE A 182 1.84 9.08 0.93
N TYR A 183 1.46 10.21 0.32
CA TYR A 183 0.41 11.06 0.86
C TYR A 183 -0.28 11.91 -0.21
N TRP A 184 -1.51 12.33 0.09
CA TRP A 184 -2.23 13.32 -0.69
C TRP A 184 -1.88 14.75 -0.23
N ALA A 185 -1.52 15.64 -1.16
CA ALA A 185 -1.16 17.02 -0.86
C ALA A 185 -2.39 17.84 -0.42
N GLY A 186 -2.19 18.70 0.58
CA GLY A 186 -3.25 19.55 1.14
C GLY A 186 -4.06 18.88 2.25
N TRP A 187 -3.59 17.73 2.77
CA TRP A 187 -4.12 17.08 3.95
C TRP A 187 -3.02 16.99 5.02
N SER A 188 -3.05 17.91 6.00
CA SER A 188 -2.10 17.99 7.12
C SER A 188 -2.81 17.83 8.45
#